data_AF-A0A9E2L2F6-F1
#
_entry.id   AF-A0A9E2L2F6-F1
#
_cell.length_a   1.000
_cell.length_b   1.000
_cell.length_c   1.000
_cell.angle_alpha   90.00
_cell.angle_beta   90.00
_cell.angle_gamma   90.00
#
_symmetry.space_group_name_H-M   'P 1'
#
loop_
_entity.id
_entity.type
_entity.pdbx_description
1 polymer ?
#
loop_
_entity_poly.entity_id
_entity_poly.type
_entity_poly.pdbx_seq_one_letter_code
_entity_poly.pdbx_strand_id
1 'polypeptide(L)'
;MFDLTPEIKNQIVFALEDQNNSYVIHMPSGRVVDKSLPKDGEEDLYTSLPEWGPANGFRMMERFVSIIHNEPLQKKLRSVLFSGKGVFRNFKNILKEYPESESLWFSFKEKEMTLYITQWYNMLRENVGLEKLGEEPEENEDLVYDDFTVREYNSVKDKDILLSAANSVMAEREVLWPGEIGIALSHIWQQTFNVTETGKTFSFVAETVEGEFAGCIVATSCPSYAQHTVVLTLFFVVQNYRGLGIGKELLAKCLETLKQNNIRWVILNDIVIPDFLQPCLFRNGFVFNGGGYVADLFL
;
A
#
# COMPACT_ATOMS: atom_id res chain seq x y z
N MET A 1 10.53 -28.51 1.88
CA MET A 1 10.33 -27.23 1.17
C MET A 1 10.89 -26.14 2.06
N PHE A 2 11.66 -25.20 1.50
CA PHE A 2 12.24 -24.06 2.24
C PHE A 2 11.17 -23.02 2.60
N ASP A 3 11.43 -22.17 3.60
CA ASP A 3 10.58 -21.00 3.91
C ASP A 3 11.00 -19.78 3.10
N LEU A 4 10.04 -19.02 2.57
CA LEU A 4 10.31 -17.86 1.71
C LEU A 4 10.74 -16.62 2.52
N THR A 5 11.94 -16.66 3.09
CA THR A 5 12.55 -15.54 3.83
C THR A 5 12.86 -14.32 2.94
N PRO A 6 12.97 -13.11 3.50
CA PRO A 6 13.41 -11.91 2.77
C PRO A 6 14.75 -12.10 2.03
N GLU A 7 15.70 -12.82 2.63
CA GLU A 7 17.00 -13.10 2.03
C GLU A 7 16.88 -13.96 0.77
N ILE A 8 15.98 -14.95 0.78
CA ILE A 8 15.70 -15.80 -0.38
C ILE A 8 14.97 -15.01 -1.46
N LYS A 9 13.98 -14.17 -1.09
CA LYS A 9 13.32 -13.27 -2.04
C LYS A 9 14.33 -12.38 -2.77
N ASN A 10 15.27 -11.77 -2.04
CA ASN A 10 16.33 -10.94 -2.62
C ASN A 10 17.25 -11.71 -3.58
N GLN A 11 17.61 -12.95 -3.25
CA GLN A 11 18.37 -13.81 -4.16
C GLN A 11 17.59 -14.14 -5.44
N ILE A 12 16.28 -14.39 -5.32
CA ILE A 12 15.40 -14.64 -6.46
C ILE A 12 15.30 -13.37 -7.32
N VAL A 13 15.04 -12.19 -6.73
CA VAL A 13 15.00 -10.90 -7.43
C VAL A 13 16.28 -10.68 -8.25
N PHE A 14 17.44 -10.89 -7.63
CA PHE A 14 18.72 -10.77 -8.31
C PHE A 14 18.82 -11.71 -9.52
N ALA A 15 18.45 -12.98 -9.35
CA ALA A 15 18.49 -13.98 -10.41
C ALA A 15 17.49 -13.71 -11.55
N LEU A 16 16.32 -13.13 -11.24
CA LEU A 16 15.34 -12.72 -12.25
C LEU A 16 15.83 -11.53 -13.08
N GLU A 17 16.55 -10.59 -12.45
CA GLU A 17 17.06 -9.40 -13.13
C GLU A 17 18.31 -9.64 -13.97
N ASP A 18 19.08 -10.69 -13.66
CA ASP A 18 20.24 -11.06 -14.47
C ASP A 18 19.81 -11.80 -15.74
N GLN A 19 19.77 -11.04 -16.84
CA GLN A 19 19.40 -11.53 -18.15
C GLN A 19 20.51 -12.32 -18.87
N ASN A 20 21.70 -12.42 -18.28
CA ASN A 20 22.84 -13.11 -18.91
C ASN A 20 22.99 -14.56 -18.44
N ASN A 21 22.46 -14.88 -17.27
CA ASN A 21 22.62 -16.17 -16.63
C ASN A 21 21.26 -16.85 -16.43
N SER A 22 21.27 -18.14 -16.15
CA SER A 22 20.07 -18.92 -15.87
C SER A 22 20.21 -19.57 -14.51
N TYR A 23 19.18 -19.47 -13.69
CA TYR A 23 19.22 -19.90 -12.30
C TYR A 23 18.13 -20.92 -11.98
N VAL A 24 18.43 -21.78 -11.02
CA VAL A 24 17.50 -22.72 -10.39
C VAL A 24 17.58 -22.57 -8.88
N ILE A 25 16.54 -23.00 -8.18
CA ILE A 25 16.50 -22.97 -6.71
C ILE A 25 16.49 -24.38 -6.15
N HIS A 26 17.35 -24.62 -5.15
CA HIS A 26 17.41 -25.88 -4.42
C HIS A 26 16.24 -25.97 -3.43
N MET A 27 15.29 -26.87 -3.68
CA MET A 27 14.01 -26.97 -2.97
C MET A 27 14.10 -27.26 -1.46
N PRO A 28 15.10 -28.01 -0.96
CA PRO A 28 15.29 -28.17 0.48
C PRO A 28 15.83 -26.92 1.18
N SER A 29 16.73 -26.16 0.54
CA SER A 29 17.47 -25.07 1.23
C SER A 29 17.10 -23.66 0.79
N GLY A 30 16.31 -23.48 -0.28
CA GLY A 30 15.97 -22.18 -0.85
C GLY A 30 17.14 -21.45 -1.51
N ARG A 31 18.26 -22.13 -1.74
CA ARG A 31 19.47 -21.52 -2.31
C ARG A 31 19.33 -21.37 -3.81
N VAL A 32 19.53 -20.16 -4.33
CA VAL A 32 19.59 -19.90 -5.76
C VAL A 32 20.99 -20.23 -6.30
N VAL A 33 21.07 -21.02 -7.35
CA VAL A 33 22.31 -21.48 -7.97
C VAL A 33 22.22 -21.39 -9.50
N ASP A 34 23.37 -21.27 -10.16
CA ASP A 34 23.44 -21.34 -11.62
C ASP A 34 22.90 -22.70 -12.12
N LYS A 35 22.14 -22.68 -13.22
CA LYS A 35 21.51 -23.87 -13.82
C LYS A 35 22.51 -24.94 -14.26
N SER A 36 23.79 -24.60 -14.42
CA SER A 36 24.88 -25.53 -14.74
C SER A 36 25.46 -26.29 -13.53
N LEU A 37 25.10 -25.91 -12.29
CA LEU A 37 25.65 -26.52 -11.07
C LEU A 37 25.05 -27.89 -10.69
N PRO A 38 23.73 -28.15 -10.86
CA PRO A 38 23.16 -29.46 -10.56
C PRO A 38 23.84 -30.55 -11.38
N LYS A 39 24.19 -31.66 -10.72
CA LYS A 39 24.79 -32.84 -11.37
C LYS A 39 23.71 -33.84 -11.76
N ASP A 40 24.01 -34.66 -12.76
CA ASP A 40 23.14 -35.76 -13.19
C ASP A 40 22.72 -36.62 -11.97
N GLY A 41 21.40 -36.74 -11.77
CA GLY A 41 20.80 -37.48 -10.65
C GLY A 41 20.33 -36.63 -9.46
N GLU A 42 20.57 -35.31 -9.45
CA GLU A 42 20.02 -34.39 -8.43
C GLU A 42 18.84 -33.53 -8.94
N GLU A 43 18.34 -33.78 -10.16
CA GLU A 43 17.36 -32.92 -10.84
C GLU A 43 16.08 -32.69 -10.02
N ASP A 44 15.60 -33.70 -9.29
CA ASP A 44 14.40 -33.63 -8.46
C ASP A 44 14.53 -32.67 -7.26
N LEU A 45 15.75 -32.27 -6.90
CA LEU A 45 16.01 -31.34 -5.79
C LEU A 45 15.96 -29.87 -6.22
N TYR A 46 15.89 -29.58 -7.52
CA TYR A 46 15.93 -28.22 -8.06
C TYR A 46 14.67 -27.90 -8.86
N THR A 47 14.23 -26.65 -8.79
CA THR A 47 13.16 -26.14 -9.65
C THR A 47 13.58 -24.85 -10.35
N SER A 48 12.99 -24.61 -11.51
CA SER A 48 13.14 -23.35 -12.23
C SER A 48 12.50 -22.20 -11.44
N LEU A 49 13.16 -21.03 -11.50
CA LEU A 49 12.61 -19.75 -11.06
C LEU A 49 11.46 -19.30 -12.00
N PRO A 50 10.60 -18.36 -11.58
CA PRO A 50 9.53 -17.87 -12.45
C PRO A 50 10.11 -17.12 -13.66
N GLU A 51 9.39 -17.10 -14.77
CA GLU A 51 9.87 -16.47 -16.00
C GLU A 51 9.91 -14.94 -15.88
N TRP A 52 11.11 -14.36 -15.89
CA TRP A 52 11.29 -12.90 -15.90
C TRP A 52 12.10 -12.43 -17.10
N GLY A 53 11.39 -11.93 -18.12
CA GLY A 53 12.01 -11.39 -19.33
C GLY A 53 11.88 -9.86 -19.47
N PRO A 54 12.47 -9.28 -20.53
CA PRO A 54 12.39 -7.86 -20.82
C PRO A 54 10.94 -7.34 -20.94
N ALA A 55 10.01 -8.18 -21.40
CA ALA A 55 8.59 -7.83 -21.46
C ALA A 55 7.98 -7.58 -20.07
N ASN A 56 8.37 -8.35 -19.06
CA ASN A 56 7.86 -8.18 -17.69
C ASN A 56 8.40 -6.90 -17.06
N GLY A 57 9.70 -6.64 -17.23
CA GLY A 57 10.31 -5.37 -16.80
C GLY A 57 9.70 -4.15 -17.51
N PHE A 58 9.39 -4.26 -18.82
CA PHE A 58 8.72 -3.19 -19.56
C PHE A 58 7.31 -2.92 -19.04
N ARG A 59 6.50 -3.97 -18.83
CA ARG A 59 5.14 -3.83 -18.27
C ARG A 59 5.15 -3.22 -16.87
N MET A 60 6.14 -3.56 -16.04
CA MET A 60 6.33 -2.94 -14.73
C MET A 60 6.62 -1.44 -14.87
N MET A 61 7.47 -1.03 -15.81
CA MET A 61 7.71 0.38 -16.11
C MET A 61 6.44 1.09 -16.61
N GLU A 62 5.63 0.45 -17.46
CA GLU A 62 4.34 1.01 -17.91
C GLU A 62 3.38 1.23 -16.74
N ARG A 63 3.23 0.24 -15.86
CA ARG A 63 2.40 0.38 -14.65
C ARG A 63 2.90 1.51 -13.75
N PHE A 64 4.20 1.61 -13.53
CA PHE A 64 4.77 2.71 -12.76
C PHE A 64 4.47 4.07 -13.38
N VAL A 65 4.66 4.22 -14.69
CA VAL A 65 4.36 5.48 -15.38
C VAL A 65 2.88 5.84 -15.31
N SER A 66 1.98 4.85 -15.26
CA SER A 66 0.55 5.10 -15.12
C SER A 66 0.14 5.65 -13.75
N ILE A 67 0.96 5.43 -12.71
CA ILE A 67 0.69 5.88 -11.33
C ILE A 67 1.46 7.15 -10.93
N ILE A 68 2.31 7.71 -11.81
CA ILE A 68 3.05 8.95 -11.54
C ILE A 68 2.20 10.16 -11.92
N HIS A 69 2.06 11.10 -10.99
CA HIS A 69 1.27 12.34 -11.19
C HIS A 69 2.10 13.57 -11.56
N ASN A 70 3.44 13.51 -11.40
CA ASN A 70 4.33 14.56 -11.89
C ASN A 70 4.25 14.61 -13.42
N GLU A 71 3.37 15.47 -13.95
CA GLU A 71 3.05 15.60 -15.37
C GLU A 71 4.29 15.75 -16.27
N PRO A 72 5.27 16.63 -15.95
CA PRO A 72 6.53 16.70 -16.69
C PRO A 72 7.32 15.39 -16.71
N LEU A 73 7.49 14.74 -15.55
CA LEU A 73 8.21 13.47 -15.43
C LEU A 73 7.47 12.34 -16.14
N GLN A 74 6.15 12.24 -15.95
CA GLN A 74 5.31 11.24 -16.58
C GLN A 74 5.44 11.32 -18.11
N LYS A 75 5.41 12.54 -18.69
CA LYS A 75 5.62 12.75 -20.12
C LYS A 75 7.00 12.32 -20.58
N LYS A 76 8.07 12.66 -19.83
CA LYS A 76 9.44 12.21 -20.13
C LYS A 76 9.55 10.67 -20.12
N LEU A 77 9.01 10.02 -19.09
CA LEU A 77 9.06 8.56 -18.96
C LEU A 77 8.21 7.86 -20.03
N ARG A 78 7.00 8.36 -20.32
CA ARG A 78 6.18 7.88 -21.45
C ARG A 78 6.94 7.96 -22.76
N SER A 79 7.59 9.10 -23.03
CA SER A 79 8.40 9.28 -24.25
C SER A 79 9.50 8.22 -24.36
N VAL A 80 10.16 7.88 -23.24
CA VAL A 80 11.16 6.81 -23.23
C VAL A 80 10.56 5.44 -23.49
N LEU A 81 9.39 5.11 -22.94
CA LEU A 81 8.71 3.84 -23.22
C LEU A 81 8.38 3.68 -24.72
N PHE A 82 8.01 4.77 -25.40
CA PHE A 82 7.75 4.77 -26.85
C PHE A 82 9.00 4.78 -27.73
N SER A 83 10.19 5.08 -27.18
CA SER A 83 11.42 5.22 -27.97
C SER A 83 11.95 3.90 -28.56
N GLY A 84 11.51 2.75 -28.02
CA GLY A 84 11.83 1.41 -28.52
C GLY A 84 13.29 0.95 -28.40
N LYS A 85 14.25 1.86 -28.12
CA LYS A 85 15.68 1.54 -27.94
C LYS A 85 16.22 2.12 -26.65
N GLY A 86 16.93 1.29 -25.89
CA GLY A 86 17.58 1.71 -24.64
C GLY A 86 16.61 2.12 -23.53
N VAL A 87 15.34 1.66 -23.61
CA VAL A 87 14.25 2.04 -22.69
C VAL A 87 14.68 1.92 -21.24
N PHE A 88 15.17 0.76 -20.82
CA PHE A 88 15.59 0.52 -19.43
C PHE A 88 16.66 1.49 -18.93
N ARG A 89 17.67 1.78 -19.75
CA ARG A 89 18.76 2.69 -19.38
C ARG A 89 18.26 4.13 -19.30
N ASN A 90 17.50 4.56 -20.31
CA ASN A 90 17.01 5.93 -20.39
C ASN A 90 15.96 6.22 -19.31
N PHE A 91 15.14 5.22 -18.96
CA PHE A 91 14.16 5.31 -17.88
C PHE A 91 14.86 5.58 -16.54
N LYS A 92 15.88 4.77 -16.20
CA LYS A 92 16.70 5.00 -15.00
C LYS A 92 17.43 6.34 -15.04
N ASN A 93 17.94 6.76 -16.20
CA ASN A 93 18.61 8.05 -16.33
C ASN A 93 17.66 9.23 -16.05
N ILE A 94 16.42 9.16 -16.50
CA ILE A 94 15.40 10.17 -16.17
C ILE A 94 15.13 10.16 -14.67
N LEU A 95 14.92 8.98 -14.07
CA LEU A 95 14.63 8.90 -12.64
C LEU A 95 15.73 9.50 -11.76
N LYS A 96 17.01 9.37 -12.15
CA LYS A 96 18.13 10.02 -11.44
C LYS A 96 18.05 11.56 -11.40
N GLU A 97 17.31 12.18 -12.31
CA GLU A 97 17.04 13.63 -12.27
C GLU A 97 15.95 13.99 -11.23
N TYR A 98 15.23 13.00 -10.69
CA TYR A 98 14.11 13.13 -9.77
C TYR A 98 14.25 12.13 -8.60
N PRO A 99 15.10 12.42 -7.60
CA PRO A 99 15.42 11.49 -6.51
C PRO A 99 14.19 10.90 -5.79
N GLU A 100 13.17 11.72 -5.55
CA GLU A 100 11.88 11.34 -4.97
C GLU A 100 11.19 10.25 -5.80
N SER A 101 11.08 10.47 -7.11
CA SER A 101 10.46 9.52 -8.04
C SER A 101 11.33 8.29 -8.32
N GLU A 102 12.65 8.40 -8.21
CA GLU A 102 13.56 7.26 -8.27
C GLU A 102 13.34 6.33 -7.08
N SER A 103 13.15 6.88 -5.89
CA SER A 103 12.86 6.07 -4.72
C SER A 103 11.46 5.45 -4.80
N LEU A 104 10.45 6.20 -5.26
CA LEU A 104 9.13 5.64 -5.58
C LEU A 104 9.20 4.46 -6.55
N TRP A 105 10.05 4.55 -7.57
CA TRP A 105 10.29 3.45 -8.50
C TRP A 105 10.89 2.22 -7.81
N PHE A 106 11.87 2.39 -6.91
CA PHE A 106 12.46 1.27 -6.18
C PHE A 106 11.44 0.56 -5.30
N SER A 107 10.65 1.31 -4.52
CA SER A 107 9.60 0.74 -3.67
C SER A 107 8.52 0.04 -4.49
N PHE A 108 8.07 0.67 -5.59
CA PHE A 108 7.10 0.08 -6.50
C PHE A 108 7.62 -1.24 -7.08
N LYS A 109 8.86 -1.24 -7.56
CA LYS A 109 9.52 -2.42 -8.13
C LYS A 109 9.67 -3.53 -7.09
N GLU A 110 10.10 -3.21 -5.88
CA GLU A 110 10.25 -4.18 -4.79
C GLU A 110 8.91 -4.85 -4.45
N LYS A 111 7.83 -4.06 -4.34
CA LYS A 111 6.48 -4.58 -4.12
C LYS A 111 6.02 -5.51 -5.23
N GLU A 112 6.15 -5.08 -6.48
CA GLU A 112 5.75 -5.86 -7.64
C GLU A 112 6.56 -7.17 -7.77
N MET A 113 7.87 -7.11 -7.49
CA MET A 113 8.73 -8.30 -7.49
C MET A 113 8.38 -9.26 -6.36
N THR A 114 8.11 -8.73 -5.16
CA THR A 114 7.72 -9.53 -4.00
C THR A 114 6.41 -10.24 -4.25
N LEU A 115 5.38 -9.52 -4.75
CA LEU A 115 4.10 -10.12 -5.12
C LEU A 115 4.27 -11.22 -6.18
N TYR A 116 5.08 -10.95 -7.21
CA TYR A 116 5.35 -11.91 -8.28
C TYR A 116 6.02 -13.19 -7.75
N ILE A 117 7.02 -13.05 -6.88
CA ILE A 117 7.73 -14.18 -6.25
C ILE A 117 6.81 -14.95 -5.31
N THR A 118 6.01 -14.26 -4.49
CA THR A 118 5.06 -14.91 -3.56
C THR A 118 3.99 -15.69 -4.32
N GLN A 119 3.47 -15.16 -5.43
CA GLN A 119 2.54 -15.88 -6.30
C GLN A 119 3.17 -17.15 -6.89
N TRP A 120 4.40 -17.05 -7.40
CA TRP A 120 5.15 -18.22 -7.88
C TRP A 120 5.38 -19.26 -6.79
N TYR A 121 5.81 -18.83 -5.61
CA TYR A 121 6.09 -19.72 -4.49
C TYR A 121 4.81 -20.40 -3.99
N ASN A 122 3.67 -19.70 -3.98
CA ASN A 122 2.37 -20.31 -3.69
C ASN A 122 1.99 -21.39 -4.71
N MET A 123 2.23 -21.18 -6.01
CA MET A 123 2.05 -22.23 -7.02
C MET A 123 2.95 -23.45 -6.75
N LEU A 124 4.21 -23.22 -6.32
CA LEU A 124 5.09 -24.32 -5.92
C LEU A 124 4.56 -25.10 -4.71
N ARG A 125 4.01 -24.40 -3.71
CA ARG A 125 3.44 -25.03 -2.50
C ARG A 125 2.25 -25.91 -2.85
N GLU A 126 1.35 -25.40 -3.68
CA GLU A 126 0.19 -26.15 -4.15
C GLU A 126 0.60 -27.44 -4.88
N ASN A 127 1.63 -27.36 -5.74
CA ASN A 127 2.11 -28.52 -6.49
C ASN A 127 2.66 -29.65 -5.60
N VAL A 128 3.14 -29.34 -4.39
CA VAL A 128 3.60 -30.32 -3.41
C VAL A 128 2.57 -30.62 -2.30
N GLY A 129 1.34 -30.15 -2.47
CA GLY A 129 0.22 -30.42 -1.54
C GLY A 129 0.24 -29.61 -0.24
N LEU A 130 0.99 -28.50 -0.21
CA LEU A 130 1.01 -27.57 0.92
C LEU A 130 -0.01 -26.45 0.74
N GLU A 131 -0.56 -25.96 1.84
CA GLU A 131 -1.40 -24.76 1.83
C GLU A 131 -0.59 -23.55 1.36
N LYS A 132 -1.25 -22.63 0.65
CA LYS A 132 -0.67 -21.34 0.28
C LYS A 132 -0.19 -20.62 1.53
N LEU A 133 0.89 -19.86 1.39
CA LEU A 133 1.09 -18.76 2.32
C LEU A 133 -0.18 -17.90 2.22
N GLY A 134 -0.75 -17.52 3.37
CA GLY A 134 -1.72 -16.43 3.39
C GLY A 134 -1.14 -15.22 2.67
N GLU A 135 -1.98 -14.30 2.20
CA GLU A 135 -1.46 -13.02 1.73
C GLU A 135 -0.54 -12.50 2.84
N GLU A 136 0.77 -12.42 2.55
CA GLU A 136 1.65 -11.75 3.47
C GLU A 136 0.99 -10.40 3.71
N PRO A 137 0.72 -10.02 4.97
CA PRO A 137 0.36 -8.65 5.27
C PRO A 137 1.35 -7.80 4.48
N GLU A 138 0.95 -6.67 3.90
CA GLU A 138 1.91 -5.71 3.35
C GLU A 138 2.86 -5.33 4.50
N GLU A 139 3.88 -6.15 4.73
CA GLU A 139 4.94 -6.01 5.70
C GLU A 139 5.89 -5.10 4.96
N ASN A 140 6.04 -3.94 5.58
CA ASN A 140 7.22 -3.13 5.54
C ASN A 140 7.33 -2.10 4.40
N GLU A 141 7.80 -0.89 4.65
CA GLU A 141 8.32 -0.24 5.86
C GLU A 141 8.59 1.24 5.48
N ASP A 142 8.36 2.16 6.40
CA ASP A 142 9.10 3.44 6.55
C ASP A 142 9.37 4.32 5.33
N LEU A 143 8.35 4.61 4.51
CA LEU A 143 8.47 5.63 3.47
C LEU A 143 7.26 6.57 3.47
N VAL A 144 7.11 7.32 4.55
CA VAL A 144 6.71 8.71 4.35
C VAL A 144 7.99 9.42 3.97
N TYR A 145 8.21 9.51 2.66
CA TYR A 145 9.26 10.33 2.07
C TYR A 145 9.20 11.74 2.68
N ASP A 146 10.35 12.44 2.69
CA ASP A 146 10.44 13.88 2.99
C ASP A 146 9.39 14.72 2.21
N ASP A 147 8.78 14.13 1.18
CA ASP A 147 7.77 14.67 0.28
C ASP A 147 6.38 14.82 0.90
N PHE A 148 6.08 14.21 2.06
CA PHE A 148 4.78 14.34 2.72
C PHE A 148 4.92 14.71 4.18
N THR A 149 3.99 15.55 4.63
CA THR A 149 3.89 15.95 6.04
C THR A 149 2.49 15.64 6.55
N VAL A 150 2.44 15.02 7.75
CA VAL A 150 1.20 14.86 8.50
C VAL A 150 1.14 15.95 9.55
N ARG A 151 0.05 16.72 9.52
CA ARG A 151 -0.18 17.81 10.46
C ARG A 151 -1.62 17.83 10.95
N GLU A 152 -1.84 18.59 12.02
CA GLU A 152 -3.19 18.86 12.48
C GLU A 152 -3.99 19.62 11.42
N TYR A 153 -5.28 19.28 11.35
CA TYR A 153 -6.25 19.93 10.50
C TYR A 153 -6.42 21.40 10.89
N ASN A 154 -6.46 22.27 9.89
CA ASN A 154 -6.70 23.70 10.03
C ASN A 154 -8.02 24.06 9.33
N SER A 155 -9.02 24.49 10.09
CA SER A 155 -10.36 24.77 9.56
C SER A 155 -10.43 25.89 8.53
N VAL A 156 -9.47 26.82 8.54
CA VAL A 156 -9.41 27.93 7.58
C VAL A 156 -8.80 27.48 6.26
N LYS A 157 -7.77 26.62 6.31
CA LYS A 157 -7.05 26.12 5.13
C LYS A 157 -7.73 24.90 4.49
N ASP A 158 -8.19 23.97 5.33
CA ASP A 158 -8.44 22.59 4.88
C ASP A 158 -9.92 22.29 4.66
N LYS A 159 -10.85 23.13 5.13
CA LYS A 159 -12.30 22.83 5.08
C LYS A 159 -12.81 22.56 3.67
N ASP A 160 -12.50 23.45 2.72
CA ASP A 160 -13.05 23.35 1.37
C ASP A 160 -12.41 22.20 0.59
N ILE A 161 -11.09 22.02 0.74
CA ILE A 161 -10.37 20.91 0.07
C ILE A 161 -10.76 19.55 0.66
N LEU A 162 -10.97 19.45 1.98
CA LEU A 162 -11.44 18.23 2.63
C LEU A 162 -12.84 17.86 2.12
N LEU A 163 -13.75 18.82 2.03
CA LEU A 163 -15.10 18.59 1.51
C LEU A 163 -15.06 18.15 0.04
N SER A 164 -14.22 18.80 -0.78
CA SER A 164 -14.03 18.41 -2.17
C SER A 164 -13.44 17.00 -2.29
N ALA A 165 -12.45 16.65 -1.48
CA ALA A 165 -11.81 15.34 -1.49
C ALA A 165 -12.77 14.23 -1.03
N ALA A 166 -13.56 14.46 0.02
CA ALA A 166 -14.60 13.55 0.47
C ALA A 166 -15.65 13.29 -0.63
N ASN A 167 -16.09 14.33 -1.34
CA ASN A 167 -17.02 14.17 -2.46
C ASN A 167 -16.42 13.33 -3.60
N SER A 168 -15.12 13.49 -3.89
CA SER A 168 -14.43 12.67 -4.88
C SER A 168 -14.39 11.19 -4.47
N VAL A 169 -14.08 10.89 -3.20
CA VAL A 169 -14.09 9.52 -2.67
C VAL A 169 -15.49 8.88 -2.76
N MET A 170 -16.54 9.66 -2.52
CA MET A 170 -17.91 9.20 -2.70
C MET A 170 -18.24 8.90 -4.17
N ALA A 171 -17.84 9.79 -5.09
CA ALA A 171 -18.05 9.58 -6.52
C ALA A 171 -17.35 8.30 -7.01
N GLU A 172 -16.16 7.98 -6.50
CA GLU A 172 -15.48 6.71 -6.77
C GLU A 172 -16.33 5.50 -6.33
N ARG A 173 -16.97 5.57 -5.16
CA ARG A 173 -17.85 4.50 -4.65
C ARG A 173 -19.08 4.31 -5.53
N GLU A 174 -19.67 5.38 -6.04
CA GLU A 174 -20.83 5.32 -6.95
C GLU A 174 -20.48 4.73 -8.32
N VAL A 175 -19.24 4.91 -8.79
CA VAL A 175 -18.73 4.24 -9.99
C VAL A 175 -18.55 2.74 -9.74
N LEU A 176 -18.02 2.36 -8.56
CA LEU A 176 -17.82 0.96 -8.20
C LEU A 176 -19.14 0.22 -7.96
N TRP A 177 -20.12 0.90 -7.38
CA TRP A 177 -21.44 0.38 -7.00
C TRP A 177 -22.55 1.16 -7.71
N PRO A 178 -22.77 0.92 -9.01
CA PRO A 178 -23.67 1.74 -9.81
C PRO A 178 -25.13 1.63 -9.35
N GLY A 179 -25.85 2.74 -9.44
CA GLY A 179 -27.27 2.83 -9.09
C GLY A 179 -27.51 3.18 -7.62
N GLU A 180 -28.68 2.82 -7.11
CA GLU A 180 -29.14 3.23 -5.77
C GLU A 180 -28.22 2.75 -4.64
N ILE A 181 -27.51 1.64 -4.83
CA ILE A 181 -26.62 1.07 -3.81
C ILE A 181 -25.40 1.98 -3.53
N GLY A 182 -24.74 2.52 -4.56
CA GLY A 182 -23.63 3.45 -4.38
C GLY A 182 -24.07 4.73 -3.69
N ILE A 183 -25.23 5.26 -4.09
CA ILE A 183 -25.84 6.45 -3.49
C ILE A 183 -26.16 6.20 -2.00
N ALA A 184 -26.73 5.05 -1.67
CA ALA A 184 -27.03 4.68 -0.28
C ALA A 184 -25.75 4.54 0.56
N LEU A 185 -24.72 3.88 0.04
CA LEU A 185 -23.42 3.74 0.71
C LEU A 185 -22.74 5.11 0.93
N SER A 186 -22.80 5.98 -0.08
CA SER A 186 -22.37 7.39 -0.01
C SER A 186 -23.08 8.14 1.14
N HIS A 187 -24.41 8.03 1.24
CA HIS A 187 -25.18 8.67 2.30
C HIS A 187 -24.83 8.15 3.70
N ILE A 188 -24.66 6.84 3.87
CA ILE A 188 -24.30 6.26 5.18
C ILE A 188 -22.90 6.73 5.62
N TRP A 189 -21.96 6.79 4.68
CA TRP A 189 -20.62 7.30 4.95
C TRP A 189 -20.65 8.79 5.35
N GLN A 190 -21.44 9.62 4.65
CA GLN A 190 -21.65 11.03 5.03
C GLN A 190 -22.28 11.20 6.42
N GLN A 191 -23.20 10.33 6.82
CA GLN A 191 -23.77 10.38 8.17
C GLN A 191 -22.68 10.14 9.22
N THR A 192 -21.75 9.23 8.95
CA THR A 192 -20.61 8.94 9.83
C THR A 192 -19.65 10.14 9.90
N PHE A 193 -19.45 10.86 8.80
CA PHE A 193 -18.71 12.12 8.77
C PHE A 193 -19.38 13.24 9.59
N ASN A 194 -20.71 13.35 9.55
CA ASN A 194 -21.49 14.37 10.27
C ASN A 194 -21.73 14.03 11.75
N VAL A 195 -21.45 12.80 12.18
CA VAL A 195 -21.44 12.47 13.60
C VAL A 195 -20.39 13.39 14.22
N THR A 196 -20.84 14.24 15.16
CA THR A 196 -20.08 15.05 16.14
C THR A 196 -19.49 16.41 15.73
N GLU A 197 -20.35 17.43 15.58
CA GLU A 197 -19.94 18.83 15.80
C GLU A 197 -19.77 19.20 17.28
N THR A 198 -20.15 18.32 18.22
CA THR A 198 -20.21 18.66 19.67
C THR A 198 -19.25 17.87 20.56
N GLY A 199 -18.50 16.90 20.01
CA GLY A 199 -17.56 16.07 20.76
C GLY A 199 -16.12 16.56 20.64
N LYS A 200 -15.21 16.03 21.47
CA LYS A 200 -13.77 16.25 21.31
C LYS A 200 -13.28 15.52 20.07
N THR A 201 -12.70 16.27 19.13
CA THR A 201 -12.23 15.79 17.81
C THR A 201 -10.71 15.86 17.70
N PHE A 202 -10.14 14.88 17.02
CA PHE A 202 -8.72 14.81 16.64
C PHE A 202 -8.67 14.62 15.13
N SER A 203 -8.11 15.60 14.43
CA SER A 203 -8.15 15.66 12.97
C SER A 203 -6.76 15.90 12.42
N PHE A 204 -6.33 15.04 11.50
CA PHE A 204 -5.04 15.15 10.83
C PHE A 204 -5.24 15.11 9.32
N VAL A 205 -4.39 15.86 8.62
CA VAL A 205 -4.29 15.84 7.17
C VAL A 205 -2.86 15.51 6.77
N ALA A 206 -2.73 14.78 5.68
CA ALA A 206 -1.46 14.56 5.00
C ALA A 206 -1.42 15.50 3.79
N GLU A 207 -0.29 16.19 3.61
CA GLU A 207 -0.05 17.03 2.44
C GLU A 207 1.33 16.79 1.86
N THR A 208 1.50 17.07 0.56
CA THR A 208 2.81 17.08 -0.08
C THR A 208 3.68 18.24 0.44
N VAL A 209 4.98 18.23 0.18
CA VAL A 209 5.88 19.38 0.43
C VAL A 209 5.44 20.67 -0.27
N GLU A 210 4.71 20.54 -1.39
CA GLU A 210 4.12 21.65 -2.13
C GLU A 210 2.79 22.12 -1.53
N GLY A 211 2.28 21.44 -0.49
CA GLY A 211 1.05 21.77 0.23
C GLY A 211 -0.22 21.21 -0.39
N GLU A 212 -0.12 20.22 -1.29
CA GLU A 212 -1.28 19.55 -1.88
C GLU A 212 -1.88 18.52 -0.92
N PHE A 213 -3.20 18.50 -0.77
CA PHE A 213 -3.90 17.58 0.12
C PHE A 213 -3.81 16.13 -0.40
N ALA A 214 -3.30 15.23 0.45
CA ALA A 214 -3.12 13.82 0.11
C ALA A 214 -4.09 12.87 0.83
N GLY A 215 -4.59 13.25 2.00
CA GLY A 215 -5.53 12.43 2.76
C GLY A 215 -5.83 13.00 4.13
N CYS A 216 -6.74 12.37 4.85
CA CYS A 216 -7.06 12.75 6.22
C CYS A 216 -7.50 11.56 7.08
N ILE A 217 -7.41 11.78 8.39
CA ILE A 217 -8.07 10.96 9.39
C ILE A 217 -8.72 11.86 10.44
N VAL A 218 -9.93 11.51 10.85
CA VAL A 218 -10.69 12.22 11.88
C VAL A 218 -11.23 11.21 12.87
N ALA A 219 -10.92 11.42 14.14
CA ALA A 219 -11.44 10.66 15.27
C ALA A 219 -12.25 11.59 16.17
N THR A 220 -13.48 11.21 16.51
CA THR A 220 -14.31 12.02 17.40
C THR A 220 -14.92 11.21 18.52
N SER A 221 -15.05 11.84 19.68
CA SER A 221 -15.67 11.25 20.86
C SER A 221 -17.09 10.78 20.58
N CYS A 222 -17.38 9.52 20.88
CA CYS A 222 -18.69 8.93 20.65
C CYS A 222 -19.15 8.11 21.87
N PRO A 223 -20.29 8.45 22.49
CA PRO A 223 -21.09 9.67 22.27
C PRO A 223 -20.29 10.95 22.58
N SER A 224 -20.80 12.13 22.24
CA SER A 224 -20.03 13.39 22.33
C SER A 224 -19.45 13.71 23.72
N TYR A 225 -20.05 13.18 24.79
CA TYR A 225 -19.59 13.32 26.17
C TYR A 225 -18.55 12.27 26.60
N ALA A 226 -18.28 11.26 25.78
CA ALA A 226 -17.31 10.22 26.07
C ALA A 226 -15.90 10.82 26.21
N GLN A 227 -15.19 10.42 27.26
CA GLN A 227 -13.84 10.95 27.56
C GLN A 227 -12.71 10.05 27.06
N HIS A 228 -13.00 8.77 26.85
CA HIS A 228 -11.97 7.76 26.56
C HIS A 228 -12.30 6.88 25.35
N THR A 229 -13.34 7.23 24.59
CA THR A 229 -13.83 6.44 23.46
C THR A 229 -14.11 7.35 22.28
N VAL A 230 -13.50 7.02 21.13
CA VAL A 230 -13.68 7.75 19.88
C VAL A 230 -14.10 6.81 18.76
N VAL A 231 -14.74 7.36 17.74
CA VAL A 231 -15.01 6.71 16.46
C VAL A 231 -14.23 7.41 15.35
N LEU A 232 -13.64 6.65 14.43
CA LEU A 232 -13.05 7.19 13.21
C LEU A 232 -14.17 7.59 12.25
N THR A 233 -14.42 8.89 12.13
CA THR A 233 -15.51 9.46 11.32
C THR A 233 -15.09 9.72 9.87
N LEU A 234 -13.79 9.95 9.64
CA LEU A 234 -13.18 9.98 8.32
C LEU A 234 -11.84 9.27 8.36
N PHE A 235 -11.57 8.48 7.32
CA PHE A 235 -10.25 7.95 7.06
C PHE A 235 -10.10 7.62 5.59
N PHE A 236 -9.35 8.44 4.85
CA PHE A 236 -9.10 8.18 3.43
C PHE A 236 -7.83 8.85 2.93
N VAL A 237 -7.30 8.29 1.85
CA VAL A 237 -6.23 8.88 1.02
C VAL A 237 -6.81 9.07 -0.37
N VAL A 238 -6.60 10.24 -0.97
CA VAL A 238 -7.12 10.49 -2.33
C VAL A 238 -6.41 9.56 -3.31
N GLN A 239 -7.11 9.17 -4.38
CA GLN A 239 -6.69 8.10 -5.28
C GLN A 239 -5.23 8.23 -5.76
N ASN A 240 -4.79 9.48 -6.00
CA ASN A 240 -3.47 9.79 -6.53
C ASN A 240 -2.31 9.45 -5.60
N TYR A 241 -2.53 9.34 -4.30
CA TYR A 241 -1.47 9.07 -3.31
C TYR A 241 -1.70 7.76 -2.54
N ARG A 242 -2.62 6.91 -3.00
CA ARG A 242 -2.83 5.57 -2.41
C ARG A 242 -1.65 4.66 -2.70
N GLY A 243 -1.37 3.74 -1.79
CA GLY A 243 -0.23 2.82 -1.89
C GLY A 243 1.12 3.42 -1.48
N LEU A 244 1.15 4.68 -1.04
CA LEU A 244 2.36 5.39 -0.60
C LEU A 244 2.54 5.41 0.93
N GLY A 245 1.87 4.54 1.68
CA GLY A 245 1.99 4.49 3.14
C GLY A 245 1.29 5.63 3.91
N ILE A 246 0.77 6.67 3.25
CA ILE A 246 0.12 7.83 3.89
C ILE A 246 -0.99 7.45 4.89
N GLY A 247 -1.82 6.46 4.54
CA GLY A 247 -2.89 6.00 5.43
C GLY A 247 -2.35 5.42 6.75
N LYS A 248 -1.21 4.72 6.70
CA LYS A 248 -0.55 4.17 7.89
C LYS A 248 -0.03 5.30 8.77
N GLU A 249 0.58 6.32 8.19
CA GLU A 249 1.11 7.46 8.96
C GLU A 249 0.00 8.28 9.60
N LEU A 250 -1.07 8.56 8.85
CA LEU A 250 -2.26 9.21 9.40
C LEU A 250 -2.81 8.42 10.58
N LEU A 251 -2.95 7.10 10.43
CA LEU A 251 -3.42 6.23 11.50
C LEU A 251 -2.46 6.25 12.70
N ALA A 252 -1.16 6.06 12.48
CA ALA A 252 -0.15 6.07 13.53
C ALA A 252 -0.15 7.39 14.31
N LYS A 253 -0.14 8.53 13.61
CA LYS A 253 -0.18 9.86 14.23
C LYS A 253 -1.45 10.08 15.04
N CYS A 254 -2.58 9.64 14.50
CA CYS A 254 -3.87 9.69 15.18
C CYS A 254 -3.83 8.86 16.47
N LEU A 255 -3.46 7.58 16.39
CA LEU A 255 -3.40 6.68 17.55
C LEU A 255 -2.42 7.16 18.63
N GLU A 256 -1.25 7.67 18.23
CA GLU A 256 -0.28 8.27 19.15
C GLU A 256 -0.91 9.45 19.91
N THR A 257 -1.55 10.37 19.18
CA THR A 257 -2.19 11.55 19.80
C THR A 257 -3.36 11.16 20.70
N LEU A 258 -4.16 10.17 20.28
CA LEU A 258 -5.26 9.64 21.07
C LEU A 258 -4.75 9.05 22.41
N LYS A 259 -3.66 8.28 22.36
CA LYS A 259 -3.03 7.70 23.56
C LYS A 259 -2.47 8.78 24.49
N GLN A 260 -1.80 9.80 23.95
CA GLN A 260 -1.34 10.96 24.72
C GLN A 260 -2.50 11.73 25.39
N ASN A 261 -3.70 11.66 24.80
CA ASN A 261 -4.91 12.29 25.31
C ASN A 261 -5.77 11.36 26.20
N ASN A 262 -5.21 10.24 26.67
CA ASN A 262 -5.89 9.22 27.49
C ASN A 262 -7.11 8.57 26.83
N ILE A 263 -7.22 8.62 25.50
CA ILE A 263 -8.25 7.85 24.79
C ILE A 263 -7.86 6.37 24.86
N ARG A 264 -8.81 5.54 25.31
CA ARG A 264 -8.61 4.10 25.46
C ARG A 264 -9.14 3.33 24.27
N TRP A 265 -10.33 3.67 23.80
CA TRP A 265 -11.05 2.88 22.81
C TRP A 265 -11.19 3.63 21.49
N VAL A 266 -10.82 2.98 20.40
CA VAL A 266 -11.01 3.48 19.03
C VAL A 266 -11.92 2.54 18.28
N ILE A 267 -12.99 3.08 17.70
CA ILE A 267 -13.95 2.33 16.90
C ILE A 267 -13.80 2.76 15.44
N LEU A 268 -13.66 1.79 14.54
CA LEU A 268 -13.78 2.01 13.10
C LEU A 268 -15.04 1.30 12.62
N ASN A 269 -15.98 2.10 12.12
CA ASN A 269 -17.28 1.65 11.64
C ASN A 269 -17.47 2.04 10.17
N ASP A 270 -16.58 1.55 9.29
CA ASP A 270 -16.80 1.66 7.85
C ASP A 270 -17.39 0.33 7.34
N ILE A 271 -18.46 0.45 6.56
CA ILE A 271 -19.19 -0.68 5.97
C ILE A 271 -18.40 -1.28 4.81
N VAL A 272 -17.54 -0.47 4.17
CA VAL A 272 -16.73 -0.87 3.03
C VAL A 272 -15.26 -0.62 3.38
N ILE A 273 -14.67 -1.56 4.10
CA ILE A 273 -13.23 -1.57 4.39
C ILE A 273 -12.56 -2.34 3.26
N PRO A 274 -11.65 -1.73 2.50
CA PRO A 274 -10.89 -2.44 1.48
C PRO A 274 -10.04 -3.55 2.11
N ASP A 275 -9.95 -4.71 1.44
CA ASP A 275 -9.21 -5.88 1.95
C ASP A 275 -7.76 -5.54 2.33
N PHE A 276 -7.10 -4.65 1.57
CA PHE A 276 -5.74 -4.22 1.84
C PHE A 276 -5.59 -3.44 3.17
N LEU A 277 -6.65 -2.82 3.69
CA LEU A 277 -6.60 -2.03 4.92
C LEU A 277 -6.70 -2.90 6.18
N GLN A 278 -7.36 -4.05 6.08
CA GLN A 278 -7.62 -4.95 7.21
C GLN A 278 -6.33 -5.43 7.91
N PRO A 279 -5.26 -5.85 7.22
CA PRO A 279 -3.99 -6.19 7.87
C PRO A 279 -3.37 -5.00 8.64
N CYS A 280 -3.51 -3.78 8.11
CA CYS A 280 -3.02 -2.57 8.77
C CYS A 280 -3.76 -2.33 10.10
N LEU A 281 -5.08 -2.52 10.13
CA LEU A 281 -5.89 -2.39 11.34
C LEU A 281 -5.46 -3.40 12.41
N PHE A 282 -5.32 -4.68 12.04
CA PHE A 282 -4.93 -5.73 13.00
C PHE A 282 -3.55 -5.47 13.62
N ARG A 283 -2.57 -5.01 12.83
CA ARG A 283 -1.24 -4.62 13.35
C ARG A 283 -1.30 -3.46 14.33
N ASN A 284 -2.30 -2.59 14.21
CA ASN A 284 -2.53 -1.47 15.11
C ASN A 284 -3.48 -1.81 16.27
N GLY A 285 -3.67 -3.11 16.57
CA GLY A 285 -4.43 -3.57 17.74
C GLY A 285 -5.94 -3.56 17.58
N PHE A 286 -6.45 -3.33 16.36
CA PHE A 286 -7.88 -3.48 16.10
C PHE A 286 -8.26 -4.96 16.04
N VAL A 287 -9.47 -5.28 16.51
CA VAL A 287 -10.10 -6.59 16.37
C VAL A 287 -11.48 -6.44 15.72
N PHE A 288 -11.86 -7.38 14.87
CA PHE A 288 -13.18 -7.41 14.25
C PHE A 288 -14.23 -7.93 15.24
N ASN A 289 -15.34 -7.20 15.41
CA ASN A 289 -16.40 -7.54 16.38
C ASN A 289 -17.76 -7.86 15.74
N GLY A 290 -17.81 -8.11 14.43
CA GLY A 290 -19.04 -8.37 13.68
C GLY A 290 -19.76 -7.12 13.16
N GLY A 291 -19.61 -5.98 13.83
CA GLY A 291 -20.17 -4.69 13.42
C GLY A 291 -19.13 -3.68 12.92
N GLY A 292 -17.85 -4.01 12.97
CA GLY A 292 -16.73 -3.14 12.64
C GLY A 292 -15.46 -3.57 13.36
N TYR A 293 -14.54 -2.64 13.55
CA TYR A 293 -13.25 -2.88 14.19
C TYR A 293 -13.10 -2.03 15.46
N VAL A 294 -12.50 -2.59 16.50
CA VAL A 294 -12.28 -1.91 17.79
C VAL A 294 -10.85 -2.14 18.29
N ALA A 295 -10.18 -1.10 18.78
CA ALA A 295 -8.86 -1.19 19.41
C ALA A 295 -8.90 -0.68 20.87
N ASP A 296 -8.18 -1.35 21.77
CA ASP A 296 -7.79 -0.85 23.12
C ASP A 296 -6.34 -0.34 23.03
N LEU A 297 -6.12 0.97 23.19
CA LEU A 297 -4.79 1.57 23.02
C LEU A 297 -3.82 1.27 24.18
N PHE A 298 -4.29 0.60 25.24
CA PHE A 298 -3.52 0.27 26.44
C PHE A 298 -3.33 -1.24 26.66
N LEU A 299 -3.77 -2.08 25.72
CA LEU A 299 -3.45 -3.51 25.69
C LEU A 299 -2.22 -3.82 24.84
#